data_AF-A0A9E1S7Z7-F1
#
_entry.id   AF-A0A9E1S7Z7-F1
#
_cell.length_a   1.000
_cell.length_b   1.000
_cell.length_c   1.000
_cell.angle_alpha   90.00
_cell.angle_beta   90.00
_cell.angle_gamma   90.00
#
_symmetry.space_group_name_H-M   'P 1'
#
loop_
_entity.id
_entity.type
_entity.pdbx_description
1 polymer ?
#
loop_
_entity_poly.entity_id
_entity_poly.type
_entity_poly.pdbx_seq_one_letter_code
_entity_poly.pdbx_strand_id
1 'polypeptide(L)'
;MSTSGSPLEALKGGFRRACVKRLVGDENGAIDVLKNEIPLLVVAWAKTSSLEPAEKKGKLKEMFDDESARAEELAVAFDLFAARFEARVASRVNDSVSGMVKKFEKISSKLETLLSQLGSTQLPLPQEPEAIEEPSIEEEVGISSEDENKEEVISPQEDVESDLDPPVGTGLKFDEIEEMIDKLLSSE
;
A
#
# COMPACT_ATOMS: atom_id res chain seq x y z
N MET A 1 -9.35 -14.61 -21.42
CA MET A 1 -8.76 -14.09 -22.67
C MET A 1 -8.17 -15.25 -23.42
N SER A 2 -8.70 -15.57 -24.60
CA SER A 2 -8.26 -16.71 -25.41
C SER A 2 -6.86 -16.46 -25.96
N THR A 3 -5.89 -17.28 -25.58
CA THR A 3 -4.55 -17.26 -26.17
C THR A 3 -4.63 -17.84 -27.58
N SER A 4 -4.84 -16.99 -28.57
CA SER A 4 -4.63 -17.31 -29.99
C SER A 4 -3.12 -17.37 -30.28
N GLY A 5 -2.46 -18.40 -29.75
CA GLY A 5 -1.03 -18.65 -29.91
C GLY A 5 -0.76 -20.14 -30.07
N SER A 6 0.45 -20.49 -30.51
CA SER A 6 0.86 -21.90 -30.61
C SER A 6 0.79 -22.58 -29.23
N PRO A 7 0.66 -23.92 -29.15
CA PRO A 7 0.66 -24.64 -27.88
C PRO A 7 1.86 -24.30 -26.97
N LEU A 8 3.02 -24.03 -27.58
CA LEU A 8 4.22 -23.59 -26.87
C LEU A 8 4.04 -22.21 -26.20
N GLU A 9 3.48 -21.24 -26.92
CA GLU A 9 3.25 -19.90 -26.37
C GLU A 9 2.14 -19.90 -25.32
N ALA A 10 1.13 -20.75 -25.47
CA ALA A 10 0.12 -20.97 -24.44
C ALA A 10 0.74 -21.53 -23.14
N LEU A 11 1.64 -22.50 -23.25
CA LEU A 11 2.37 -23.08 -22.13
C LEU A 11 3.26 -22.06 -21.41
N LYS A 12 4.08 -21.31 -22.15
CA LYS A 12 4.87 -20.19 -21.57
C LYS A 12 3.97 -19.17 -20.88
N GLY A 13 2.82 -18.84 -21.49
CA GLY A 13 1.83 -17.96 -20.91
C GLY A 13 1.22 -18.51 -19.60
N GLY A 14 1.05 -19.82 -19.50
CA GLY A 14 0.65 -20.51 -18.27
C GLY A 14 1.69 -20.36 -17.17
N PHE A 15 2.96 -20.67 -17.47
CA PHE A 15 4.06 -20.47 -16.51
C PHE A 15 4.15 -19.02 -16.05
N ARG A 16 4.05 -18.06 -16.98
CA ARG A 16 4.03 -16.63 -16.66
C ARG A 16 2.94 -16.28 -15.68
N ARG A 17 1.73 -16.79 -15.91
CA ARG A 17 0.57 -16.51 -15.06
C ARG A 17 0.78 -17.05 -13.65
N ALA A 18 1.33 -18.26 -13.52
CA ALA A 18 1.67 -18.84 -12.22
C ALA A 18 2.73 -18.00 -11.48
N CYS A 19 3.82 -17.63 -12.16
CA CYS A 19 4.90 -16.84 -11.57
C CYS A 19 4.42 -15.44 -11.15
N VAL A 20 3.62 -14.77 -11.98
CA VAL A 20 3.06 -13.45 -11.65
C VAL A 20 2.07 -13.53 -10.48
N LYS A 21 1.22 -14.55 -10.43
CA LYS A 21 0.29 -14.74 -9.30
C LYS A 21 1.04 -14.92 -7.98
N ARG A 22 2.10 -15.72 -7.99
CA ARG A 22 2.99 -15.86 -6.83
C ARG A 22 3.65 -14.53 -6.46
N LEU A 23 4.16 -13.80 -7.46
CA LEU A 23 4.83 -12.51 -7.24
C LEU A 23 3.92 -11.48 -6.56
N VAL A 24 2.63 -11.45 -6.89
CA VAL A 24 1.66 -10.52 -6.27
C VAL A 24 1.03 -11.05 -4.97
N GLY A 25 1.52 -12.18 -4.44
CA GLY A 25 1.00 -12.79 -3.21
C GLY A 25 -0.27 -13.63 -3.37
N ASP A 26 -0.74 -13.88 -4.60
CA ASP A 26 -1.86 -14.78 -4.89
C ASP A 26 -1.38 -16.24 -4.99
N GLU A 27 -1.03 -16.81 -3.84
CA GLU A 27 -0.50 -18.17 -3.72
C GLU A 27 -1.52 -19.22 -4.16
N ASN A 28 -2.79 -19.07 -3.75
CA ASN A 28 -3.86 -19.99 -4.12
C ASN A 28 -4.12 -19.99 -5.62
N GLY A 29 -4.12 -18.81 -6.25
CA GLY A 29 -4.24 -18.71 -7.69
C GLY A 29 -3.03 -19.31 -8.42
N ALA A 30 -1.80 -19.12 -7.90
CA ALA A 30 -0.63 -19.74 -8.50
C ALA A 30 -0.73 -21.27 -8.44
N ILE A 31 -1.13 -21.82 -7.29
CA ILE A 31 -1.37 -23.26 -7.11
C ILE A 31 -2.45 -23.77 -8.07
N ASP A 32 -3.56 -23.04 -8.23
CA ASP A 32 -4.64 -23.42 -9.15
C ASP A 32 -4.15 -23.52 -10.60
N VAL A 33 -3.38 -22.53 -11.07
CA VAL A 33 -2.77 -22.56 -12.41
C VAL A 33 -1.83 -23.75 -12.56
N LEU A 34 -0.95 -23.99 -11.57
CA LEU A 34 0.03 -25.08 -11.61
C LEU A 34 -0.65 -26.47 -11.58
N LYS A 35 -1.74 -26.63 -10.85
CA LYS A 35 -2.44 -27.91 -10.70
C LYS A 35 -3.42 -28.20 -11.83
N ASN A 36 -4.14 -27.18 -12.30
CA ASN A 36 -5.30 -27.38 -13.17
C ASN A 36 -5.05 -26.91 -14.61
N GLU A 37 -4.26 -25.85 -14.84
CA GLU A 37 -3.99 -25.32 -16.18
C GLU A 37 -2.72 -25.93 -16.81
N ILE A 38 -1.60 -25.91 -16.09
CA ILE A 38 -0.29 -26.34 -16.63
C ILE A 38 -0.33 -27.76 -17.19
N PRO A 39 -0.92 -28.78 -16.53
CA PRO A 39 -0.93 -30.13 -17.08
C PRO A 39 -1.60 -30.21 -18.47
N LEU A 40 -2.68 -29.47 -18.67
CA LEU A 40 -3.39 -29.42 -19.95
C LEU A 40 -2.54 -28.77 -21.04
N LEU A 41 -1.83 -27.69 -20.69
CA LEU A 41 -0.94 -26.98 -21.60
C LEU A 41 0.29 -27.82 -21.97
N VAL A 42 0.84 -28.56 -21.00
CA VAL A 42 1.97 -29.49 -21.21
C VAL A 42 1.56 -30.58 -22.19
N VAL A 43 0.39 -31.20 -22.00
CA VAL A 43 -0.13 -32.23 -22.93
C VAL A 43 -0.36 -31.65 -24.32
N ALA A 44 -0.95 -30.46 -24.43
CA ALA A 44 -1.20 -29.81 -25.71
C ALA A 44 0.10 -29.50 -26.47
N TRP A 45 1.13 -29.01 -25.77
CA TRP A 45 2.44 -28.77 -26.36
C TRP A 45 3.16 -30.07 -26.72
N ALA A 46 3.17 -31.06 -25.83
CA ALA A 46 3.86 -32.34 -26.03
C ALA A 46 3.39 -33.08 -27.29
N LYS A 47 2.08 -33.02 -27.59
CA LYS A 47 1.48 -33.59 -28.82
C LYS A 47 1.97 -32.96 -30.11
N THR A 48 2.42 -31.71 -30.05
CA THR A 48 2.94 -30.97 -31.21
C THR A 48 4.46 -30.92 -31.26
N SER A 49 5.13 -31.43 -30.23
CA SER A 49 6.58 -31.43 -30.11
C SER A 49 7.16 -32.75 -30.60
N SER A 50 8.13 -32.64 -31.51
CA SER A 50 8.91 -33.78 -32.04
C SER A 50 10.06 -34.20 -31.12
N LEU A 51 10.19 -33.60 -29.94
CA LEU A 51 11.23 -33.92 -28.97
C LEU A 51 10.96 -35.26 -28.29
N GLU A 52 12.04 -35.97 -27.94
CA GLU A 52 11.95 -37.19 -27.13
C GLU A 52 11.51 -36.85 -25.68
N PRO A 53 10.96 -37.81 -24.92
CA PRO A 53 10.43 -37.54 -23.57
C PRO A 53 11.43 -36.87 -22.62
N ALA A 54 12.70 -37.29 -22.64
CA ALA A 54 13.76 -36.70 -21.82
C ALA A 54 14.05 -35.24 -22.20
N GLU A 55 14.05 -34.93 -23.50
CA GLU A 55 14.25 -33.58 -24.02
C GLU A 55 13.04 -32.69 -23.71
N LYS A 56 11.82 -33.24 -23.75
CA LYS A 56 10.60 -32.54 -23.35
C LYS A 56 10.67 -32.10 -21.89
N LYS A 57 11.08 -33.01 -20.99
CA LYS A 57 11.26 -32.69 -19.56
C LYS A 57 12.29 -31.58 -19.36
N GLY A 58 13.46 -31.69 -20.01
CA GLY A 58 14.48 -30.64 -19.97
C GLY A 58 13.95 -29.28 -20.45
N LYS A 59 13.18 -29.28 -21.56
CA LYS A 59 12.61 -28.05 -22.11
C LYS A 59 11.51 -27.44 -21.24
N LEU A 60 10.69 -28.25 -20.58
CA LEU A 60 9.70 -27.77 -19.61
C LEU A 60 10.36 -27.04 -18.45
N LYS A 61 11.43 -27.63 -17.90
CA LYS A 61 12.21 -27.02 -16.84
C LYS A 61 12.84 -25.70 -17.28
N GLU A 62 13.51 -25.68 -18.44
CA GLU A 62 14.09 -24.47 -19.01
C GLU A 62 13.05 -23.34 -19.15
N MET A 63 11.88 -23.64 -19.74
CA MET A 63 10.82 -22.64 -19.92
C MET A 63 10.27 -22.09 -18.59
N PHE A 64 10.16 -22.94 -17.57
CA PHE A 64 9.72 -22.49 -16.25
C PHE A 64 10.78 -21.61 -15.58
N ASP A 65 12.04 -22.04 -15.60
CA ASP A 65 13.16 -21.33 -14.99
C ASP A 65 13.32 -19.94 -15.65
N ASP A 66 13.23 -19.87 -16.98
CA ASP A 66 13.26 -18.60 -17.74
C ASP A 66 12.15 -17.62 -17.34
N GLU A 67 10.93 -18.12 -17.14
CA GLU A 67 9.78 -17.29 -16.79
C GLU A 67 9.79 -16.90 -15.30
N SER A 68 10.37 -17.74 -14.45
CA SER A 68 10.61 -17.42 -13.04
C SER A 68 11.67 -16.33 -12.89
N ALA A 69 12.80 -16.46 -13.57
CA ALA A 69 13.84 -15.43 -13.59
C ALA A 69 13.29 -14.09 -14.12
N ARG A 70 12.48 -14.14 -15.18
CA ARG A 70 11.78 -12.96 -15.70
C ARG A 70 10.85 -12.32 -14.67
N ALA A 71 10.10 -13.12 -13.90
CA ALA A 71 9.23 -12.59 -12.86
C ALA A 71 10.02 -11.94 -11.71
N GLU A 72 11.17 -12.51 -11.32
CA GLU A 72 12.07 -11.94 -10.32
C GLU A 72 12.69 -10.62 -10.79
N GLU A 73 13.15 -10.53 -12.04
CA GLU A 73 13.65 -9.27 -12.61
C GLU A 73 12.58 -8.18 -12.63
N LEU A 74 11.33 -8.55 -12.96
CA LEU A 74 10.20 -7.64 -12.92
C LEU A 74 9.90 -7.17 -11.50
N ALA A 75 9.99 -8.06 -10.50
CA ALA A 75 9.84 -7.69 -9.09
C ALA A 75 10.80 -6.57 -8.70
N VAL A 76 12.09 -6.75 -9.00
CA VAL A 76 13.13 -5.76 -8.71
C VAL A 76 12.87 -4.44 -9.45
N ALA A 77 12.42 -4.50 -10.70
CA ALA A 77 12.07 -3.30 -11.46
C ALA A 77 10.86 -2.56 -10.88
N PHE A 78 9.85 -3.31 -10.40
CA PHE A 78 8.67 -2.73 -9.74
C PHE A 78 9.02 -2.09 -8.40
N ASP A 79 9.89 -2.70 -7.59
CA ASP A 79 10.36 -2.11 -6.33
C ASP A 79 11.09 -0.79 -6.57
N LEU A 80 11.98 -0.76 -7.57
CA LEU A 80 12.68 0.48 -7.95
C LEU A 80 11.71 1.57 -8.46
N PHE A 81 10.68 1.16 -9.21
CA PHE A 81 9.64 2.08 -9.65
C PHE A 81 8.82 2.61 -8.46
N ALA A 82 8.42 1.72 -7.54
CA ALA A 82 7.65 2.06 -6.34
C ALA A 82 8.42 3.05 -5.47
N ALA A 83 9.70 2.79 -5.19
CA ALA A 83 10.54 3.71 -4.41
C ALA A 83 10.65 5.10 -5.05
N ARG A 84 10.81 5.18 -6.38
CA ARG A 84 10.86 6.47 -7.11
C ARG A 84 9.51 7.17 -7.15
N PHE A 85 8.43 6.40 -7.29
CA PHE A 85 7.07 6.91 -7.27
C PHE A 85 6.75 7.50 -5.90
N GLU A 86 7.03 6.76 -4.83
CA GLU A 86 6.86 7.18 -3.44
C GLU A 86 7.60 8.49 -3.17
N ALA A 87 8.89 8.58 -3.51
CA ALA A 87 9.67 9.80 -3.34
C ALA A 87 9.05 11.02 -4.05
N ARG A 88 8.56 10.82 -5.28
CA ARG A 88 7.89 11.89 -6.03
C ARG A 88 6.53 12.28 -5.45
N VAL A 89 5.75 11.32 -5.00
CA VAL A 89 4.45 11.57 -4.37
C VAL A 89 4.66 12.30 -3.05
N ALA A 90 5.57 11.82 -2.20
CA ALA A 90 5.93 12.45 -0.93
C ALA A 90 6.36 13.90 -1.13
N SER A 91 7.23 14.18 -2.11
CA SER A 91 7.63 15.56 -2.44
C SER A 91 6.44 16.43 -2.87
N ARG A 92 5.57 15.93 -3.76
CA ARG A 92 4.39 16.69 -4.22
C ARG A 92 3.39 16.95 -3.10
N VAL A 93 3.16 15.95 -2.24
CA VAL A 93 2.29 16.07 -1.07
C VAL A 93 2.87 17.10 -0.11
N ASN A 94 4.16 17.02 0.20
CA ASN A 94 4.84 17.99 1.06
C ASN A 94 4.74 19.43 0.52
N ASP A 95 5.01 19.64 -0.78
CA ASP A 95 4.90 20.96 -1.42
C ASP A 95 3.47 21.51 -1.36
N SER A 96 2.48 20.66 -1.62
CA SER A 96 1.06 21.03 -1.60
C SER A 96 0.59 21.38 -0.19
N VAL A 97 0.90 20.53 0.80
CA VAL A 97 0.54 20.73 2.21
C VAL A 97 1.25 21.95 2.77
N SER A 98 2.55 22.13 2.51
CA SER A 98 3.31 23.32 2.92
C SER A 98 2.71 24.60 2.32
N GLY A 99 2.33 24.56 1.04
CA GLY A 99 1.66 25.68 0.38
C GLY A 99 0.29 26.02 1.00
N MET A 100 -0.47 25.01 1.43
CA MET A 100 -1.73 25.21 2.15
C MET A 100 -1.51 25.81 3.53
N VAL A 101 -0.55 25.30 4.30
CA VAL A 101 -0.21 25.82 5.64
C VAL A 101 0.16 27.29 5.56
N LYS A 102 1.03 27.69 4.62
CA LYS A 102 1.40 29.10 4.41
C LYS A 102 0.21 30.00 4.07
N LYS A 103 -0.76 29.49 3.30
CA LYS A 103 -1.98 30.24 2.98
C LYS A 103 -2.87 30.38 4.22
N PHE A 104 -2.99 29.32 5.02
CA PHE A 104 -3.74 29.32 6.26
C PHE A 104 -3.15 30.30 7.28
N GLU A 105 -1.84 30.24 7.50
CA GLU A 105 -1.11 31.20 8.34
C GLU A 105 -1.38 32.64 7.88
N LYS A 106 -1.26 32.92 6.57
CA LYS A 106 -1.54 34.24 6.01
C LYS A 106 -2.99 34.71 6.24
N ILE A 107 -3.96 33.81 6.21
CA ILE A 107 -5.37 34.12 6.51
C ILE A 107 -5.53 34.38 8.02
N SER A 108 -4.93 33.54 8.87
CA SER A 108 -4.97 33.71 10.33
C SER A 108 -4.37 35.05 10.76
N SER A 109 -3.16 35.39 10.28
CA SER A 109 -2.52 36.66 10.63
C SER A 109 -3.34 37.87 10.15
N LYS A 110 -4.01 37.76 8.99
CA LYS A 110 -4.93 38.81 8.52
C LYS A 110 -6.15 38.93 9.42
N LEU A 111 -6.72 37.82 9.86
CA LEU A 111 -7.86 37.81 10.79
C LEU A 111 -7.47 38.46 12.12
N GLU A 112 -6.33 38.07 12.70
CA GLU A 112 -5.79 38.66 13.93
C GLU A 112 -5.55 40.17 13.81
N THR A 113 -5.01 40.60 12.66
CA THR A 113 -4.81 42.03 12.38
C THR A 113 -6.14 42.78 12.32
N LEU A 114 -7.14 42.23 11.64
CA LEU A 114 -8.48 42.83 11.55
C LEU A 114 -9.16 42.89 12.92
N LEU A 115 -9.04 41.84 13.73
CA LEU A 115 -9.60 41.80 15.07
C LEU A 115 -8.94 42.85 15.98
N SER A 116 -7.62 43.01 15.88
CA SER A 116 -6.86 44.01 16.62
C SER A 116 -7.23 45.44 16.21
N GLN A 117 -7.48 45.68 14.91
CA GLN A 117 -7.97 46.97 14.42
C GLN A 117 -9.39 47.27 14.89
N LEU A 118 -10.27 46.25 14.94
CA LEU A 118 -11.63 46.41 15.43
C LEU A 118 -11.66 46.73 16.93
N GLY A 119 -10.81 46.09 17.75
CA GLY A 119 -10.65 46.40 19.18
C GLY A 119 -10.06 47.79 19.46
N SER A 120 -9.33 48.38 18.50
CA SER A 120 -8.79 49.74 18.58
C SER A 120 -9.79 50.82 18.13
N THR A 121 -10.91 50.41 17.53
CA THR A 121 -12.02 51.32 17.27
C THR A 121 -12.76 51.52 18.60
N GLN A 122 -12.31 52.50 19.39
CA GLN A 122 -13.14 53.05 20.46
C GLN A 122 -14.43 53.56 19.80
N LEU A 123 -15.48 52.76 19.84
CA LEU A 123 -16.83 53.31 19.87
C LEU A 123 -16.87 54.27 21.07
N PRO A 124 -17.32 55.52 20.88
CA PRO A 124 -17.56 56.39 22.01
C PRO A 124 -18.43 55.66 23.02
N LEU A 125 -17.91 55.45 24.24
CA LEU A 125 -18.70 54.95 25.35
C LEU A 125 -19.94 55.85 25.44
N PRO A 126 -21.17 55.32 25.32
CA PRO A 126 -22.34 56.07 25.75
C PRO A 126 -22.10 56.45 27.21
N GLN A 127 -22.11 57.75 27.49
CA GLN A 127 -21.96 58.28 28.84
C GLN A 127 -23.00 57.61 29.75
N GLU A 128 -22.50 57.07 30.85
CA GLU A 128 -23.26 56.45 31.93
C GLU A 128 -24.20 57.49 32.56
N PRO A 129 -25.54 57.29 32.55
CA PRO A 129 -26.42 58.05 33.41
C PRO A 129 -26.30 57.54 34.85
N GLU A 130 -26.25 58.51 35.76
CA GLU A 130 -25.95 58.42 37.18
C GLU A 130 -26.60 57.26 37.97
N ALA A 131 -25.84 56.82 38.97
CA ALA A 131 -26.18 55.82 39.97
C ALA A 131 -27.51 56.11 40.69
N ILE A 132 -28.30 55.05 40.88
CA ILE A 132 -29.37 55.00 41.87
C ILE A 132 -29.02 53.85 42.84
N GLU A 133 -28.98 54.19 44.12
CA GLU A 133 -28.58 53.35 45.25
C GLU A 133 -29.37 52.03 45.38
N GLU A 134 -28.65 51.00 45.83
CA GLU A 134 -29.13 49.66 46.22
C GLU A 134 -30.17 49.69 47.36
N PRO A 135 -30.86 48.56 47.59
CA PRO A 135 -30.60 47.94 48.88
C PRO A 135 -30.28 46.44 48.81
N SER A 136 -29.41 46.07 49.74
CA SER A 136 -28.89 44.78 50.13
C SER A 136 -29.95 43.80 50.67
N ILE A 137 -29.77 42.50 50.39
CA ILE A 137 -30.10 41.41 51.33
C ILE A 137 -29.02 40.32 51.20
N GLU A 138 -28.43 39.97 52.33
CA GLU A 138 -27.35 39.02 52.56
C GLU A 138 -27.83 37.55 52.69
N GLU A 139 -26.83 36.66 52.73
CA GLU A 139 -26.78 35.28 53.26
C GLU A 139 -27.30 34.14 52.36
N GLU A 140 -26.69 32.95 52.29
CA GLU A 140 -25.30 32.46 52.45
C GLU A 140 -25.34 30.94 52.10
N VAL A 141 -24.14 30.32 52.00
CA VAL A 141 -23.82 28.88 52.11
C VAL A 141 -23.88 27.97 50.88
N GLY A 142 -22.71 27.40 50.53
CA GLY A 142 -22.63 26.07 49.89
C GLY A 142 -21.33 25.71 49.16
N ILE A 143 -20.22 25.58 49.88
CA ILE A 143 -18.85 25.21 49.41
C ILE A 143 -18.75 23.75 48.90
N SER A 144 -17.94 23.51 47.84
CA SER A 144 -16.98 22.38 47.67
C SER A 144 -16.39 22.40 46.24
N SER A 145 -15.21 22.98 45.99
CA SER A 145 -13.90 22.30 45.81
C SER A 145 -13.92 21.00 45.00
N GLU A 146 -13.26 20.97 43.83
CA GLU A 146 -11.97 20.27 43.60
C GLU A 146 -11.46 20.46 42.15
N ASP A 147 -10.17 20.84 42.08
CA ASP A 147 -9.28 20.84 40.92
C ASP A 147 -9.13 19.43 40.32
N GLU A 148 -9.03 19.31 38.99
CA GLU A 148 -8.01 18.42 38.40
C GLU A 148 -7.61 18.86 36.98
N ASN A 149 -6.35 19.28 36.91
CA ASN A 149 -5.54 19.65 35.77
C ASN A 149 -5.00 18.39 35.06
N LYS A 150 -5.20 18.25 33.74
CA LYS A 150 -4.35 17.43 32.86
C LYS A 150 -4.22 18.06 31.48
N GLU A 151 -3.22 18.93 31.35
CA GLU A 151 -2.49 19.14 30.09
C GLU A 151 -1.74 17.85 29.74
N GLU A 152 -2.06 17.22 28.60
CA GLU A 152 -1.20 16.19 28.00
C GLU A 152 -0.31 16.83 26.94
N VAL A 153 0.95 16.99 27.32
CA VAL A 153 2.08 17.40 26.48
C VAL A 153 2.42 16.25 25.52
N ILE A 154 2.14 16.41 24.23
CA ILE A 154 2.63 15.50 23.20
C ILE A 154 4.00 16.01 22.74
N SER A 155 5.06 15.39 23.27
CA SER A 155 6.44 15.55 22.78
C SER A 155 6.66 14.69 21.52
N PRO A 156 7.58 15.06 20.61
CA PRO A 156 7.74 14.42 19.31
C PRO A 156 8.27 12.99 19.43
N GLN A 157 7.57 12.02 18.83
CA GLN A 157 8.10 10.66 18.72
C GLN A 157 9.10 10.56 17.56
N GLU A 158 10.22 9.93 17.90
CA GLU A 158 11.37 9.60 17.09
C GLU A 158 11.03 8.73 15.88
N ASP A 159 11.92 8.81 14.88
CA ASP A 159 11.89 8.09 13.62
C ASP A 159 11.56 6.59 13.78
N VAL A 160 10.36 6.20 13.32
CA VAL A 160 10.03 4.80 13.10
C VAL A 160 10.68 4.40 11.79
N GLU A 161 11.89 3.84 11.86
CA GLU A 161 12.43 3.01 10.78
C GLU A 161 11.38 1.93 10.46
N SER A 162 10.80 2.02 9.27
CA SER A 162 9.85 1.05 8.76
C SER A 162 10.55 -0.30 8.57
N ASP A 163 10.35 -1.19 9.53
CA ASP A 163 10.63 -2.62 9.41
C ASP A 163 9.66 -3.19 8.35
N LEU A 164 10.10 -3.19 7.09
CA LEU A 164 9.38 -3.82 6.00
C LEU A 164 9.77 -5.30 6.00
N ASP A 165 8.78 -6.18 6.23
CA ASP A 165 8.99 -7.62 6.14
C ASP A 165 9.64 -7.98 4.79
N PRO A 166 10.74 -8.75 4.78
CA PRO A 166 11.32 -9.22 3.54
C PRO A 166 10.31 -10.12 2.81
N PRO A 167 10.34 -10.16 1.46
CA PRO A 167 9.41 -10.98 0.70
C PRO A 167 9.51 -12.44 1.17
N VAL A 168 8.38 -12.96 1.64
CA VAL A 168 8.27 -14.32 2.15
C VAL A 168 8.36 -15.28 0.96
N GLY A 169 9.59 -15.69 0.64
CA GLY A 169 9.87 -16.78 -0.27
C GLY A 169 9.53 -18.12 0.36
N THR A 170 8.26 -18.41 0.61
CA THR A 170 7.83 -19.75 1.00
C THR A 170 7.89 -20.67 -0.22
N GLY A 171 8.84 -21.61 -0.17
CA GLY A 171 9.08 -22.58 -1.22
C GLY A 171 7.97 -23.62 -1.31
N LEU A 172 7.09 -23.47 -2.30
CA LEU A 172 6.59 -24.65 -3.00
C LEU A 172 7.79 -25.29 -3.69
N LYS A 173 8.23 -26.45 -3.18
CA LYS A 173 9.29 -27.24 -3.80
C LYS A 173 8.73 -27.93 -5.03
N PHE A 174 9.39 -27.73 -6.15
CA PHE A 174 9.02 -28.27 -7.47
C PHE A 174 8.89 -29.79 -7.52
N ASP A 175 9.39 -30.50 -6.52
CA ASP A 175 9.34 -31.94 -6.39
C ASP A 175 7.92 -32.48 -6.65
N GLU A 176 6.87 -31.77 -6.19
CA GLU A 176 5.47 -32.18 -6.40
C GLU A 176 4.98 -32.01 -7.85
N ILE A 177 5.48 -31.00 -8.56
CA ILE A 177 5.12 -30.75 -9.98
C ILE A 177 5.88 -31.71 -10.88
N GLU A 178 7.14 -31.99 -10.56
CA GLU A 178 7.95 -32.97 -11.28
C GLU A 178 7.35 -34.38 -11.17
N GLU A 179 6.92 -34.79 -9.97
CA GLU A 179 6.24 -36.07 -9.75
C GLU A 179 4.90 -36.16 -10.50
N MET A 180 4.14 -35.06 -10.56
CA MET A 180 2.91 -34.99 -11.34
C MET A 180 3.15 -35.10 -12.86
N ILE A 181 4.21 -34.47 -13.38
CA ILE A 181 4.58 -34.55 -14.79
C ILE A 181 5.06 -35.97 -15.14
N ASP A 182 5.89 -36.59 -14.29
CA ASP A 182 6.39 -37.95 -14.51
C ASP A 182 5.25 -38.98 -14.55
N LYS A 183 4.21 -38.79 -13.74
CA LYS A 183 3.00 -39.63 -13.75
C LYS A 183 2.18 -39.49 -15.03
N LEU A 184 2.10 -38.28 -15.60
CA LEU A 184 1.39 -38.02 -16.86
C LEU A 184 2.14 -38.53 -18.08
N LEU A 185 3.48 -38.48 -18.06
CA LEU A 185 4.31 -38.96 -19.17
C LEU A 185 4.53 -40.47 -19.17
N SER A 186 4.34 -41.14 -18.02
CA SER A 186 4.45 -42.61 -17.89
C SER A 186 3.16 -43.37 -18.21
N SER A 187 2.06 -42.66 -18.50
CA SER A 187 0.76 -43.25 -18.86
C SER A 187 0.45 -43.22 -20.36
N GLU A 188 1.45 -42.92 -21.19
CA GLU A 188 1.45 -43.10 -22.67
C GLU A 188 2.21 -44.36 -23.11
#